data_AF-A0A3D1BBK5-F1
#
_entry.id   AF-A0A3D1BBK5-F1
#
_cell.length_a   1.000
_cell.length_b   1.000
_cell.length_c   1.000
_cell.angle_alpha   90.00
_cell.angle_beta   90.00
_cell.angle_gamma   90.00
#
_symmetry.space_group_name_H-M   'P 1'
#
loop_
_entity.id
_entity.type
_entity.pdbx_description
1 polymer ?
#
loop_
_entity_poly.entity_id
_entity_poly.type
_entity_poly.pdbx_seq_one_letter_code
_entity_poly.pdbx_strand_id
1 'polypeptide(L)' 'VLVDYHLDHGETGSELMAWLRTRLGEPVPGVVISADGRPELIAAIHAAGLDFLPKPVKPAALRALMSRHVPLH' A
#
# COMPACT_ATOMS: atom_id res chain seq x y z
N VAL A 1 -0.41 -2.57 -6.70
CA VAL A 1 -1.61 -3.02 -5.95
C VAL A 1 -2.03 -1.94 -4.97
N LEU A 2 -3.33 -1.66 -4.85
CA LEU A 2 -3.88 -0.84 -3.77
C LEU A 2 -4.51 -1.78 -2.75
N VAL A 3 -4.14 -1.67 -1.48
CA VAL A 3 -4.59 -2.60 -0.41
C VAL A 3 -5.05 -1.82 0.81
N ASP A 4 -6.11 -2.28 1.47
CA ASP A 4 -6.50 -1.75 2.79
C ASP A 4 -5.52 -2.22 3.86
N TYR A 5 -5.24 -1.40 4.87
CA TYR A 5 -4.39 -1.83 5.97
C TYR A 5 -5.06 -2.89 6.84
N HIS A 6 -6.35 -2.74 7.13
CA HIS A 6 -7.11 -3.71 7.90
C HIS A 6 -7.89 -4.63 6.97
N LEU A 7 -7.50 -5.90 6.89
CA LEU A 7 -8.21 -6.93 6.16
C LEU A 7 -9.04 -7.79 7.13
N ASP A 8 -9.87 -8.66 6.58
CA ASP A 8 -10.66 -9.60 7.38
C ASP A 8 -9.74 -10.51 8.21
N HIS A 9 -10.29 -11.04 9.31
CA HIS A 9 -9.59 -11.97 10.20
C HIS A 9 -8.30 -11.44 10.86
N GLY A 10 -8.08 -10.12 10.85
CA GLY A 10 -6.93 -9.48 11.51
C GLY A 10 -5.66 -9.49 10.67
N GLU A 11 -5.73 -9.89 9.41
CA GLU A 11 -4.62 -9.76 8.47
C GLU A 11 -4.37 -8.29 8.11
N THR A 12 -3.12 -7.96 7.84
CA THR A 12 -2.74 -6.61 7.40
C THR A 12 -2.45 -6.55 5.92
N GLY A 13 -2.73 -5.40 5.30
CA GLY A 13 -2.37 -5.16 3.90
C GLY A 13 -0.86 -5.34 3.62
N SER A 14 -0.01 -5.09 4.61
CA SER A 14 1.43 -5.36 4.54
C SER A 14 1.77 -6.85 4.43
N GLU A 15 1.11 -7.71 5.22
CA GLU A 15 1.32 -9.16 5.18
C GLU A 15 0.85 -9.76 3.86
N LEU A 16 -0.32 -9.30 3.37
CA LEU A 16 -0.81 -9.70 2.05
C LEU A 16 0.17 -9.33 0.94
N MET A 17 0.75 -8.13 0.99
CA MET A 17 1.74 -7.71 -0.01
C MET A 17 3.03 -8.54 0.05
N ALA A 18 3.49 -8.90 1.25
CA ALA A 18 4.64 -9.78 1.42
C ALA A 18 4.37 -11.16 0.82
N TRP A 19 3.23 -11.76 1.15
CA TRP A 19 2.78 -13.04 0.60
C TRP A 19 2.66 -12.99 -0.94
N LEU A 20 2.09 -11.91 -1.48
CA LEU A 20 1.91 -11.73 -2.91
C LEU A 20 3.25 -11.68 -3.66
N ARG A 21 4.22 -10.91 -3.13
CA ARG A 21 5.58 -10.82 -3.68
C ARG A 21 6.28 -12.17 -3.66
N THR A 22 6.16 -12.92 -2.55
CA THR A 22 6.71 -14.29 -2.46
C THR A 22 6.09 -15.22 -3.50
N ARG A 23 4.77 -15.14 -3.69
CA ARG A 23 4.05 -16.03 -4.61
C ARG A 23 4.31 -15.73 -6.09
N LEU A 24 4.52 -14.46 -6.43
CA LEU A 24 4.83 -14.04 -7.80
C LEU A 24 6.32 -14.07 -8.12
N GLY A 25 7.19 -14.09 -7.11
CA GLY A 25 8.65 -14.07 -7.29
C GLY A 25 9.17 -12.73 -7.79
N GLU A 26 8.39 -11.65 -7.69
CA GLU A 26 8.74 -10.32 -8.19
C GLU A 26 8.37 -9.19 -7.21
N PRO A 27 9.07 -8.04 -7.25
CA PRO A 27 8.80 -6.92 -6.36
C PRO A 27 7.60 -6.11 -6.83
N VAL A 28 6.39 -6.62 -6.57
CA VAL A 28 5.14 -5.93 -6.92
C VAL A 28 5.01 -4.61 -6.14
N PRO A 29 4.81 -3.46 -6.82
CA PRO A 29 4.53 -2.19 -6.16
C PRO A 29 3.20 -2.25 -5.39
N GLY A 30 3.17 -1.69 -4.18
CA GLY A 30 1.99 -1.69 -3.33
C GLY A 30 1.78 -0.35 -2.63
N VAL A 31 0.52 0.05 -2.50
CA VAL A 31 0.09 1.20 -1.71
C VAL A 31 -0.89 0.72 -0.66
N VAL A 32 -0.60 0.98 0.61
CA VAL A 32 -1.48 0.70 1.75
C VAL A 32 -2.37 1.90 2.00
N ILE A 33 -3.67 1.66 2.15
CA ILE A 33 -4.70 2.66 2.42
C ILE A 33 -5.21 2.44 3.86
N SER A 34 -5.04 3.41 4.76
CA SER A 34 -5.49 3.28 6.16
C SER A 34 -6.10 4.56 6.72
N ALA A 35 -6.99 4.43 7.70
CA ALA A 35 -7.40 5.56 8.54
C ALA A 35 -6.42 5.82 9.70
N ASP A 36 -5.55 4.85 10.01
CA ASP A 36 -4.50 4.98 11.00
C ASP A 36 -3.28 5.67 10.37
N GLY A 37 -3.09 6.94 10.74
CA GLY A 37 -1.99 7.79 10.28
C GLY A 37 -0.86 7.94 11.30
N ARG A 38 -0.76 7.03 12.29
CA ARG A 38 0.33 7.08 13.28
C ARG A 38 1.70 7.04 12.58
N PRO A 39 2.64 7.94 12.94
CA PRO A 39 3.96 7.99 12.30
C PRO A 39 4.70 6.65 12.29
N GLU A 40 4.55 5.86 13.36
CA GLU A 40 5.18 4.56 13.52
C GLU A 40 4.64 3.54 12.51
N LEU A 41 3.33 3.56 12.26
CA LEU A 41 2.70 2.70 11.26
C LEU A 41 3.13 3.08 9.85
N ILE A 42 3.13 4.37 9.53
CA ILE A 42 3.57 4.87 8.22
C ILE A 42 5.04 4.49 7.98
N ALA A 43 5.90 4.65 8.99
CA ALA A 43 7.29 4.25 8.90
C ALA A 43 7.46 2.75 8.65
N ALA A 44 6.67 1.90 9.32
CA ALA A 44 6.67 0.45 9.09
C ALA A 44 6.23 0.08 7.67
N ILE A 45 5.19 0.74 7.14
CA ILE A 45 4.72 0.54 5.75
C ILE A 45 5.80 0.90 4.74
N HIS A 46 6.46 2.06 4.93
CA HIS A 46 7.56 2.47 4.06
C HIS A 46 8.78 1.53 4.18
N ALA A 47 9.09 1.05 5.38
CA ALA A 47 10.17 0.07 5.61
C ALA A 47 9.89 -1.28 4.91
N ALA A 48 8.62 -1.64 4.71
CA ALA A 48 8.20 -2.79 3.91
C ALA A 48 8.24 -2.54 2.38
N GLY A 49 8.72 -1.37 1.94
CA GLY A 49 8.77 -0.99 0.53
C GLY A 49 7.38 -0.80 -0.09
N LEU A 50 6.43 -0.26 0.69
CA LEU A 50 5.08 0.08 0.27
C LEU A 50 4.88 1.59 0.42
N ASP A 51 4.05 2.21 -0.43
CA ASP A 51 3.61 3.60 -0.22
C ASP A 51 2.40 3.61 0.74
N PHE A 52 2.16 4.73 1.41
CA PHE A 52 1.01 4.96 2.28
C PHE A 52 0.05 6.00 1.71
N LEU A 53 -1.26 5.78 1.87
CA LEU A 53 -2.29 6.75 1.56
C LEU A 53 -3.36 6.80 2.67
N PRO A 54 -3.63 7.96 3.29
CA PRO A 54 -4.64 8.06 4.33
C PRO A 54 -6.05 7.99 3.75
N LYS A 55 -6.98 7.41 4.52
CA LYS A 55 -8.42 7.51 4.31
C LYS A 55 -8.93 8.86 4.87
N PRO A 56 -9.88 9.54 4.19
CA PRO A 56 -10.41 9.23 2.86
C PRO A 56 -9.39 9.55 1.76
N VAL A 57 -9.38 8.69 0.73
CA VAL A 57 -8.46 8.81 -0.41
C VAL A 57 -8.82 10.02 -1.27
N LYS A 58 -7.91 11.01 -1.34
CA LYS A 58 -8.05 12.16 -2.25
C LYS A 58 -7.75 11.73 -3.69
N PRO A 59 -8.63 12.01 -4.67
CA PRO A 59 -8.40 11.62 -6.07
C PRO A 59 -7.08 12.11 -6.67
N ALA A 60 -6.65 13.33 -6.32
CA ALA A 60 -5.37 13.88 -6.78
C ALA A 60 -4.15 13.10 -6.26
N ALA A 61 -4.17 12.71 -4.99
CA ALA A 61 -3.08 11.94 -4.37
C ALA A 61 -3.00 10.52 -4.95
N LEU A 62 -4.16 9.88 -5.17
CA LEU A 62 -4.21 8.58 -5.83
C LEU A 62 -3.65 8.65 -7.26
N ARG A 63 -4.05 9.66 -8.05
CA ARG A 63 -3.52 9.85 -9.42
C ARG A 63 -2.01 10.04 -9.43
N ALA A 64 -1.48 10.88 -8.54
CA ALA A 64 -0.04 11.11 -8.43
C ALA A 64 0.74 9.83 -8.05
N LEU A 65 0.16 8.97 -7.21
CA LEU A 65 0.76 7.67 -6.90
C LEU A 65 0.67 6.70 -8.08
N MET A 66 -0.47 6.63 -8.77
CA MET A 66 -0.64 5.76 -9.93
C MET A 66 0.32 6.14 -11.06
N SER A 67 0.53 7.44 -11.32
CA SER A 67 1.49 7.89 -12.34
C SER A 67 2.94 7.54 -12.04
N ARG A 68 3.29 7.22 -10.78
CA ARG A 68 4.65 6.76 -10.40
C ARG A 68 4.87 5.29 -10.74
N HIS A 69 3.79 4.48 -10.74
CA HIS A 69 3.86 3.01 -10.82
C HIS A 69 3.24 2.44 -12.09
N VAL A 70 2.45 3.22 -12.83
CA VAL A 70 1.79 2.83 -14.07
C VAL A 70 2.21 3.83 -15.15
N PRO A 71 2.81 3.38 -16.27
CA PRO A 71 2.96 4.24 -17.42
C PRO A 71 1.57 4.53 -17.99
N LEU A 72 1.04 5.71 -17.70
CA LEU A 72 -0.19 6.22 -18.29
C LEU A 72 0.16 6.70 -19.70
N HIS A 73 0.02 5.81 -20.69
CA HIS A 73 0.04 6.17 -22.12
C HIS A 73 -1.36 6.59 -22.57
#